data_AF-A0A923UQB0-F1
#
_entry.id   AF-A0A923UQB0-F1
#
_cell.length_a   1.000
_cell.length_b   1.000
_cell.length_c   1.000
_cell.angle_alpha   90.00
_cell.angle_beta   90.00
_cell.angle_gamma   90.00
#
_symmetry.space_group_name_H-M   'P 1'
#
loop_
_entity.id
_entity.type
_entity.pdbx_description
1 polymer ?
#
loop_
_entity_poly.entity_id
_entity_poly.type
_entity_poly.pdbx_seq_one_letter_code
_entity_poly.pdbx_strand_id
1 'polypeptide(L)'
;MKTIQFITFILLLLSKYTSAQFSATTNSNAAQLAQNLAGPGVQILNPVLDCGTTSTGFFTATGTNLGLGSGIVLSTGGPNEASLAPNSFGAGSGISIDDADLATITIRKQYDVCKLEFDIVPNCTQIDVNYVFASVEYPTYVCSNYNDAFGFFISGPGIVGNQNIAVVPGSSSPVSINNVNSGIVGSAGSAGGCPANTNSNFYVDNAARTSINSYGGFTTLLTASSAVQACSIYHVKLVIADIQDGGLNSAIFLKLQGVTCNPL
;
A
#
# COMPACT_ATOMS: atom_id res chain seq x y z
N MET A 1 1.99 -12.04 -73.25
CA MET A 1 2.30 -11.01 -72.24
C MET A 1 1.79 -11.53 -70.89
N LYS A 2 2.69 -11.94 -69.99
CA LYS A 2 2.35 -12.46 -68.67
C LYS A 2 2.48 -11.31 -67.67
N THR A 3 1.36 -10.89 -67.07
CA THR A 3 1.31 -9.80 -66.10
C THR A 3 1.81 -10.33 -64.75
N ILE A 4 2.99 -9.89 -64.34
CA ILE A 4 3.54 -10.13 -63.00
C ILE A 4 2.86 -9.13 -62.05
N GLN A 5 1.94 -9.60 -61.23
CA GLN A 5 1.40 -8.81 -60.12
C GLN A 5 2.41 -8.80 -58.98
N PHE A 6 3.05 -7.65 -58.78
CA PHE A 6 3.84 -7.35 -57.60
C PHE A 6 2.87 -7.16 -56.42
N ILE A 7 2.75 -8.17 -55.56
CA ILE A 7 2.05 -8.01 -54.27
C ILE A 7 3.02 -7.29 -53.34
N THR A 8 2.85 -5.97 -53.20
CA THR A 8 3.60 -5.18 -52.23
C THR A 8 3.09 -5.50 -50.82
N PHE A 9 3.95 -6.17 -50.07
CA PHE A 9 3.80 -6.52 -48.67
C PHE A 9 3.88 -5.24 -47.82
N ILE A 10 2.73 -4.67 -47.42
CA ILE A 10 2.68 -3.66 -46.34
C ILE A 10 2.40 -4.42 -45.04
N LEU A 11 3.48 -4.84 -44.38
CA LEU A 11 3.44 -5.26 -42.99
C LEU A 11 3.37 -3.99 -42.14
N LEU A 12 2.16 -3.55 -41.81
CA LEU A 12 1.91 -2.56 -40.78
C LEU A 12 2.36 -3.14 -39.43
N LEU A 13 3.62 -2.88 -39.08
CA LEU A 13 4.13 -3.00 -37.72
C LEU A 13 3.41 -1.95 -36.87
N LEU A 14 2.19 -2.25 -36.39
CA LEU A 14 1.69 -1.64 -35.18
C LEU A 14 2.50 -2.21 -34.03
N SER A 15 3.68 -1.64 -33.79
CA SER A 15 4.27 -1.70 -32.45
C SER A 15 3.29 -0.97 -31.54
N LYS A 16 2.42 -1.73 -30.86
CA LYS A 16 1.75 -1.23 -29.67
C LYS A 16 2.87 -0.90 -28.70
N TYR A 17 3.23 0.38 -28.60
CA TYR A 17 3.99 0.89 -27.47
C TYR A 17 3.05 0.81 -26.26
N THR A 18 2.92 -0.37 -25.66
CA THR A 18 2.35 -0.48 -24.32
C THR A 18 3.40 0.06 -23.37
N SER A 19 3.27 1.32 -22.97
CA SER A 19 3.98 1.82 -21.80
C SER A 19 3.25 1.26 -20.60
N ALA A 20 3.85 0.29 -19.91
CA ALA A 20 3.37 -0.09 -18.59
C ALA A 20 3.71 1.07 -17.64
N GLN A 21 2.72 1.92 -17.34
CA GLN A 21 2.89 3.04 -16.40
C GLN A 21 3.21 2.53 -15.00
N PHE A 22 2.65 1.37 -14.63
CA PHE A 22 2.95 0.65 -13.41
C PHE A 22 3.48 -0.75 -13.74
N SER A 23 4.50 -1.19 -13.02
CA SER A 23 5.01 -2.56 -13.05
C SER A 23 5.33 -3.01 -11.64
N ALA A 24 5.08 -4.28 -11.34
CA ALA A 24 5.50 -4.89 -10.10
C ALA A 24 6.17 -6.25 -10.34
N THR A 25 6.93 -6.69 -9.36
CA THR A 25 7.57 -8.01 -9.37
C THR A 25 7.48 -8.59 -7.98
N THR A 26 6.86 -9.76 -7.87
CA THR A 26 6.75 -10.50 -6.62
C THR A 26 8.12 -10.79 -6.02
N ASN A 27 8.25 -10.56 -4.72
CA ASN A 27 9.44 -10.86 -3.94
C ASN A 27 9.03 -11.12 -2.49
N SER A 28 9.31 -12.33 -1.99
CA SER A 28 9.02 -12.73 -0.62
C SER A 28 10.28 -12.78 0.27
N ASN A 29 11.36 -12.11 -0.12
CA ASN A 29 12.58 -12.03 0.66
C ASN A 29 12.53 -10.83 1.62
N ALA A 30 12.31 -11.11 2.90
CA ALA A 30 12.21 -10.10 3.95
C ALA A 30 13.38 -9.10 3.94
N ALA A 31 14.61 -9.59 3.77
CA ALA A 31 15.80 -8.75 3.76
C ALA A 31 15.86 -7.82 2.56
N GLN A 32 15.50 -8.28 1.36
CA GLN A 32 15.49 -7.42 0.17
C GLN A 32 14.38 -6.36 0.25
N LEU A 33 13.19 -6.72 0.75
CA LEU A 33 12.09 -5.80 0.95
C LEU A 33 12.45 -4.72 1.98
N ALA A 34 12.88 -5.14 3.18
CA ALA A 34 13.20 -4.22 4.25
C ALA A 34 14.37 -3.31 3.87
N GLN A 35 15.45 -3.83 3.26
CA GLN A 35 16.57 -2.98 2.85
C GLN A 35 16.23 -1.98 1.73
N ASN A 36 15.18 -2.22 0.92
CA ASN A 36 14.69 -1.20 -0.02
C ASN A 36 14.01 -0.03 0.70
N LEU A 37 13.60 -0.17 1.95
CA LEU A 37 13.02 0.91 2.74
C LEU A 37 14.06 1.80 3.41
N ALA A 38 15.26 1.28 3.68
CA ALA A 38 16.33 1.98 4.40
C ALA A 38 16.76 3.24 3.63
N GLY A 39 16.36 4.42 4.12
CA GLY A 39 16.88 5.69 3.64
C GLY A 39 18.21 6.07 4.30
N PRO A 40 18.85 7.16 3.85
CA PRO A 40 20.06 7.67 4.47
C PRO A 40 19.89 7.88 5.99
N GLY A 41 20.83 7.37 6.78
CA GLY A 41 20.82 7.50 8.24
C GLY A 41 19.99 6.45 8.98
N VAL A 42 19.36 5.51 8.27
CA VAL A 42 18.59 4.41 8.87
C VAL A 42 19.26 3.08 8.53
N GLN A 43 19.66 2.34 9.55
CA GLN A 43 20.09 0.95 9.40
C GLN A 43 18.92 0.01 9.71
N ILE A 44 18.69 -0.98 8.86
CA ILE A 44 17.67 -2.03 9.06
C ILE A 44 18.33 -3.36 9.42
N LEU A 45 17.77 -4.05 10.41
CA LEU A 45 18.23 -5.31 10.97
C LEU A 45 17.07 -6.31 11.12
N ASN A 46 17.40 -7.59 11.25
CA ASN A 46 16.47 -8.68 11.61
C ASN A 46 15.12 -8.72 10.85
N PRO A 47 15.10 -8.57 9.51
CA PRO A 47 13.85 -8.55 8.77
C PRO A 47 13.20 -9.95 8.73
N VAL A 48 11.91 -9.99 9.06
CA VAL A 48 11.06 -11.17 9.05
C VAL A 48 9.81 -10.87 8.22
N LEU A 49 9.42 -11.81 7.36
CA LEU A 49 8.22 -11.70 6.54
C LEU A 49 7.28 -12.86 6.87
N ASP A 50 6.04 -12.52 7.20
CA ASP A 50 4.94 -13.46 7.42
C ASP A 50 3.75 -13.01 6.56
N CYS A 51 3.76 -13.49 5.31
CA CYS A 51 2.79 -13.15 4.26
C CYS A 51 2.58 -14.35 3.33
N GLY A 52 1.55 -14.27 2.48
CA GLY A 52 1.45 -15.11 1.29
C GLY A 52 2.68 -14.96 0.39
N THR A 53 3.08 -16.03 -0.29
CA THR A 53 4.26 -16.05 -1.18
C THR A 53 4.18 -15.06 -2.34
N THR A 54 2.96 -14.61 -2.66
CA THR A 54 2.66 -13.64 -3.73
C THR A 54 2.13 -12.31 -3.22
N SER A 55 2.20 -12.03 -1.92
CA SER A 55 1.62 -10.82 -1.31
C SER A 55 2.56 -9.60 -1.30
N THR A 56 3.85 -9.80 -1.56
CA THR A 56 4.87 -8.75 -1.49
C THR A 56 5.75 -8.67 -2.72
N GLY A 57 6.30 -7.50 -2.98
CA GLY A 57 7.14 -7.26 -4.15
C GLY A 57 7.68 -5.85 -4.27
N PHE A 58 8.41 -5.62 -5.35
CA PHE A 58 8.88 -4.30 -5.76
C PHE A 58 7.94 -3.71 -6.81
N PHE A 59 7.83 -2.38 -6.84
CA PHE A 59 7.10 -1.70 -7.90
C PHE A 59 7.91 -0.56 -8.51
N THR A 60 7.59 -0.24 -9.76
CA THR A 60 7.94 1.00 -10.44
C THR A 60 6.68 1.61 -11.05
N ALA A 61 6.60 2.93 -10.99
CA ALA A 61 5.41 3.70 -11.33
C ALA A 61 5.86 4.98 -12.06
N THR A 62 5.88 4.94 -13.38
CA THR A 62 6.29 6.05 -14.26
C THR A 62 5.08 6.65 -14.94
N GLY A 63 4.85 7.95 -14.70
CA GLY A 63 3.70 8.66 -15.29
C GLY A 63 2.34 8.22 -14.72
N THR A 64 2.33 7.63 -13.52
CA THR A 64 1.10 7.29 -12.79
C THR A 64 0.64 8.45 -11.92
N ASN A 65 -0.62 8.39 -11.46
CA ASN A 65 -1.15 9.30 -10.44
C ASN A 65 -0.90 8.81 -9.00
N LEU A 66 -0.08 7.76 -8.80
CA LEU A 66 0.20 7.20 -7.47
C LEU A 66 0.98 8.16 -6.57
N GLY A 67 1.74 9.09 -7.13
CA GLY A 67 2.61 9.99 -6.35
C GLY A 67 3.87 9.34 -5.78
N LEU A 68 4.13 8.07 -6.15
CA LEU A 68 5.35 7.32 -5.85
C LEU A 68 5.96 6.81 -7.16
N GLY A 69 7.28 6.89 -7.30
CA GLY A 69 7.99 6.42 -8.49
C GLY A 69 8.45 4.96 -8.42
N SER A 70 8.81 4.49 -7.22
CA SER A 70 9.23 3.11 -6.98
C SER A 70 9.28 2.80 -5.48
N GLY A 71 9.35 1.52 -5.15
CA GLY A 71 9.51 1.05 -3.78
C GLY A 71 9.04 -0.39 -3.60
N ILE A 72 8.52 -0.69 -2.41
CA ILE A 72 7.93 -2.00 -2.10
C ILE A 72 6.41 -1.89 -1.99
N VAL A 73 5.73 -3.01 -2.24
CA VAL A 73 4.31 -3.15 -2.02
C VAL A 73 4.03 -4.37 -1.14
N LEU A 74 3.18 -4.20 -0.14
CA LEU A 74 2.50 -5.29 0.56
C LEU A 74 1.04 -5.21 0.13
N SER A 75 0.46 -6.33 -0.29
CA SER A 75 -0.87 -6.39 -0.86
C SER A 75 -1.54 -7.72 -0.51
N THR A 76 -2.84 -7.65 -0.28
CA THR A 76 -3.66 -8.83 0.03
C THR A 76 -3.97 -9.64 -1.22
N GLY A 77 -4.09 -9.01 -2.39
CA GLY A 77 -4.28 -9.68 -3.70
C GLY A 77 -3.01 -9.82 -4.55
N GLY A 78 -1.92 -9.18 -4.13
CA GLY A 78 -0.57 -9.36 -4.67
C GLY A 78 -0.04 -8.16 -5.48
N PRO A 79 1.29 -7.98 -5.58
CA PRO A 79 1.93 -6.79 -6.15
C PRO A 79 1.47 -6.40 -7.56
N ASN A 80 1.22 -7.42 -8.39
CA ASN A 80 0.86 -7.24 -9.79
C ASN A 80 -0.59 -6.81 -9.98
N GLU A 81 -1.41 -6.84 -8.92
CA GLU A 81 -2.82 -6.45 -8.96
C GLU A 81 -3.00 -5.05 -9.54
N ALA A 82 -2.16 -4.09 -9.15
CA ALA A 82 -2.16 -2.73 -9.70
C ALA A 82 -2.00 -2.65 -11.24
N SER A 83 -1.48 -3.69 -11.88
CA SER A 83 -1.28 -3.76 -13.34
C SER A 83 -2.27 -4.64 -14.09
N LEU A 84 -3.22 -5.28 -13.39
CA LEU A 84 -4.24 -6.12 -14.04
C LEU A 84 -5.18 -5.29 -14.92
N ALA A 85 -6.01 -5.98 -15.70
CA ALA A 85 -7.10 -5.32 -16.41
C ALA A 85 -8.05 -4.65 -15.40
N PRO A 86 -8.65 -3.49 -15.73
CA PRO A 86 -9.58 -2.82 -14.83
C PRO A 86 -10.66 -3.75 -14.28
N ASN A 87 -10.97 -3.63 -12.99
CA ASN A 87 -11.91 -4.48 -12.26
C ASN A 87 -11.52 -5.97 -12.17
N SER A 88 -10.24 -6.30 -12.36
CA SER A 88 -9.70 -7.63 -12.05
C SER A 88 -8.99 -7.59 -10.71
N PHE A 89 -9.14 -8.66 -9.93
CA PHE A 89 -8.61 -8.72 -8.58
C PHE A 89 -7.72 -9.95 -8.40
N GLY A 90 -6.73 -9.82 -7.51
CA GLY A 90 -5.96 -10.94 -7.02
C GLY A 90 -6.82 -11.90 -6.18
N ALA A 91 -6.36 -13.14 -6.01
CA ALA A 91 -7.13 -14.19 -5.34
C ALA A 91 -7.01 -14.20 -3.80
N GLY A 92 -6.30 -13.24 -3.20
CA GLY A 92 -5.88 -13.36 -1.81
C GLY A 92 -4.74 -14.36 -1.59
N SER A 93 -4.15 -14.34 -0.41
CA SER A 93 -3.23 -15.37 0.09
C SER A 93 -3.94 -16.53 0.82
N GLY A 94 -5.19 -16.34 1.25
CA GLY A 94 -5.96 -17.25 2.10
C GLY A 94 -5.57 -17.24 3.57
N ILE A 95 -4.61 -16.39 4.00
CA ILE A 95 -4.16 -16.32 5.39
C ILE A 95 -5.19 -15.59 6.25
N SER A 96 -5.96 -16.32 7.06
CA SER A 96 -6.98 -15.75 7.96
C SER A 96 -6.54 -15.87 9.42
N ILE A 97 -5.68 -14.94 9.85
CA ILE A 97 -5.15 -14.89 11.22
C ILE A 97 -5.32 -13.45 11.73
N ASP A 98 -5.90 -13.28 12.91
CA ASP A 98 -6.03 -11.94 13.51
C ASP A 98 -4.68 -11.49 14.11
N ASP A 99 -4.08 -10.44 13.55
CA ASP A 99 -2.92 -9.76 14.15
C ASP A 99 -3.38 -8.88 15.33
N ALA A 100 -2.68 -9.03 16.46
CA ALA A 100 -3.06 -8.37 17.71
C ALA A 100 -2.89 -6.84 17.66
N ASP A 101 -1.89 -6.33 16.93
CA ASP A 101 -1.71 -4.88 16.81
C ASP A 101 -2.72 -4.31 15.81
N LEU A 102 -2.98 -5.00 14.69
CA LEU A 102 -4.03 -4.60 13.75
C LEU A 102 -5.43 -4.65 14.39
N ALA A 103 -5.66 -5.51 15.39
CA ALA A 103 -6.88 -5.54 16.17
C ALA A 103 -7.15 -4.25 16.98
N THR A 104 -6.12 -3.41 17.19
CA THR A 104 -6.28 -2.07 17.79
C THR A 104 -6.87 -1.04 16.82
N ILE A 105 -6.81 -1.32 15.51
CA ILE A 105 -7.36 -0.49 14.43
C ILE A 105 -8.77 -0.96 14.06
N THR A 106 -8.99 -2.28 14.05
CA THR A 106 -10.26 -2.90 13.66
C THR A 106 -10.55 -4.14 14.50
N ILE A 107 -11.78 -4.26 15.01
CA ILE A 107 -12.20 -5.42 15.82
C ILE A 107 -12.77 -6.57 14.98
N ARG A 108 -12.72 -6.44 13.65
CA ARG A 108 -13.30 -7.39 12.70
C ARG A 108 -12.27 -8.44 12.30
N LYS A 109 -12.77 -9.54 11.74
CA LYS A 109 -11.92 -10.60 11.18
C LYS A 109 -10.99 -10.05 10.12
N GLN A 110 -9.75 -10.50 10.19
CA GLN A 110 -8.69 -10.16 9.27
C GLN A 110 -8.45 -11.32 8.29
N TYR A 111 -8.36 -10.98 7.02
CA TYR A 111 -8.09 -11.89 5.92
C TYR A 111 -6.86 -11.41 5.17
N ASP A 112 -6.20 -12.35 4.49
CA ASP A 112 -5.05 -12.13 3.64
C ASP A 112 -3.90 -11.36 4.29
N VAL A 113 -3.72 -11.60 5.60
CA VAL A 113 -2.80 -10.86 6.44
C VAL A 113 -1.37 -10.99 5.92
N CYS A 114 -0.72 -9.83 5.73
CA CYS A 114 0.67 -9.75 5.34
C CYS A 114 1.43 -8.81 6.28
N LYS A 115 2.48 -9.36 6.93
CA LYS A 115 3.33 -8.68 7.90
C LYS A 115 4.79 -8.66 7.45
N LEU A 116 5.40 -7.48 7.50
CA LEU A 116 6.84 -7.29 7.39
C LEU A 116 7.34 -6.62 8.68
N GLU A 117 8.21 -7.32 9.39
CA GLU A 117 8.80 -6.89 10.67
C GLU A 117 10.31 -6.72 10.51
N PHE A 118 10.88 -5.73 11.17
CA PHE A 118 12.33 -5.49 11.19
C PHE A 118 12.69 -4.53 12.32
N ASP A 119 13.96 -4.48 12.66
CA ASP A 119 14.47 -3.45 13.57
C ASP A 119 15.11 -2.31 12.77
N ILE A 120 14.99 -1.08 13.28
CA ILE A 120 15.69 0.08 12.76
C ILE A 120 16.65 0.66 13.81
N VAL A 121 17.78 1.18 13.34
CA VAL A 121 18.71 2.00 14.12
C VAL A 121 18.88 3.34 13.39
N PRO A 122 18.12 4.38 13.76
CA PRO A 122 18.20 5.69 13.14
C PRO A 122 19.34 6.51 13.76
N ASN A 123 20.05 7.32 12.97
CA ASN A 123 21.07 8.26 13.47
C ASN A 123 20.53 9.69 13.68
N CYS A 124 19.23 9.83 13.87
CA CYS A 124 18.51 11.09 13.96
C CYS A 124 17.48 11.08 15.09
N THR A 125 16.68 12.14 15.18
CA THR A 125 15.67 12.35 16.23
C THR A 125 14.23 12.18 15.74
N GLN A 126 14.02 12.08 14.42
CA GLN A 126 12.73 11.78 13.82
C GLN A 126 12.91 10.89 12.59
N ILE A 127 12.09 9.84 12.49
CA ILE A 127 11.92 9.10 11.24
C ILE A 127 10.64 9.56 10.56
N ASP A 128 10.67 9.57 9.23
CA ASP A 128 9.50 9.72 8.37
C ASP A 128 9.38 8.53 7.43
N VAL A 129 8.16 8.10 7.14
CA VAL A 129 7.84 7.04 6.19
C VAL A 129 6.80 7.51 5.20
N ASN A 130 7.16 7.53 3.92
CA ASN A 130 6.25 7.90 2.84
C ASN A 130 5.52 6.70 2.25
N TYR A 131 4.18 6.75 2.22
CA TYR A 131 3.36 5.66 1.72
C TYR A 131 2.07 6.12 1.05
N VAL A 132 1.45 5.20 0.30
CA VAL A 132 0.12 5.32 -0.28
C VAL A 132 -0.68 4.07 0.03
N PHE A 133 -1.86 4.24 0.63
CA PHE A 133 -2.81 3.15 0.86
C PHE A 133 -3.84 3.11 -0.28
N ALA A 134 -4.11 1.94 -0.83
CA ALA A 134 -5.04 1.70 -1.92
C ALA A 134 -5.97 0.55 -1.59
N SER A 135 -7.22 0.61 -2.06
CA SER A 135 -8.16 -0.50 -1.92
C SER A 135 -9.12 -0.60 -3.11
N VAL A 136 -9.48 -1.83 -3.45
CA VAL A 136 -10.52 -2.17 -4.43
C VAL A 136 -11.88 -1.66 -3.95
N GLU A 137 -12.06 -1.56 -2.63
CA GLU A 137 -13.32 -1.26 -1.97
C GLU A 137 -13.85 0.15 -2.23
N TYR A 138 -12.96 1.09 -2.57
CA TYR A 138 -13.36 2.44 -2.93
C TYR A 138 -14.13 2.49 -4.27
N PRO A 139 -15.10 3.42 -4.43
CA PRO A 139 -15.85 4.08 -3.37
C PRO A 139 -17.04 3.24 -2.88
N THR A 140 -17.29 2.06 -3.46
CA THR A 140 -18.49 1.23 -3.27
C THR A 140 -18.78 0.92 -1.80
N TYR A 141 -17.76 0.59 -1.02
CA TYR A 141 -17.88 0.14 0.37
C TYR A 141 -17.53 1.21 1.41
N VAL A 142 -17.34 2.46 0.97
CA VAL A 142 -17.14 3.60 1.88
C VAL A 142 -18.33 3.70 2.84
N CYS A 143 -18.04 3.80 4.14
CA CYS A 143 -18.97 3.79 5.26
C CYS A 143 -19.72 2.46 5.44
N SER A 144 -19.13 1.36 5.01
CA SER A 144 -19.64 0.01 5.28
C SER A 144 -18.85 -0.65 6.42
N ASN A 145 -19.15 -1.93 6.68
CA ASN A 145 -18.42 -2.75 7.64
C ASN A 145 -17.12 -3.33 7.11
N TYR A 146 -16.92 -3.25 5.79
CA TYR A 146 -15.64 -3.53 5.16
C TYR A 146 -14.81 -2.26 5.25
N ASN A 147 -13.60 -2.38 5.78
CA ASN A 147 -12.76 -1.24 6.12
C ASN A 147 -11.31 -1.69 6.18
N ASP A 148 -10.78 -2.08 5.03
CA ASP A 148 -9.38 -2.45 4.87
C ASP A 148 -8.46 -1.47 5.61
N ALA A 149 -7.51 -2.05 6.34
CA ALA A 149 -6.69 -1.32 7.28
C ALA A 149 -5.21 -1.66 7.10
N PHE A 150 -4.40 -0.61 7.18
CA PHE A 150 -2.95 -0.70 7.25
C PHE A 150 -2.48 -0.17 8.60
N GLY A 151 -1.54 -0.88 9.21
CA GLY A 151 -0.86 -0.47 10.43
C GLY A 151 0.64 -0.36 10.20
N PHE A 152 1.22 0.74 10.69
CA PHE A 152 2.66 0.90 10.81
C PHE A 152 2.97 1.09 12.29
N PHE A 153 3.33 -0.01 12.95
CA PHE A 153 3.60 -0.05 14.37
C PHE A 153 5.10 0.12 14.63
N ILE A 154 5.41 0.94 15.62
CA ILE A 154 6.77 1.14 16.12
C ILE A 154 6.79 1.01 17.64
N SER A 155 7.85 0.40 18.17
CA SER A 155 8.13 0.33 19.61
C SER A 155 9.63 0.49 19.87
N GLY A 156 9.98 0.97 21.06
CA GLY A 156 11.37 1.23 21.44
C GLY A 156 11.50 2.38 22.46
N PRO A 157 12.71 2.88 22.71
CA PRO A 157 12.94 3.92 23.71
C PRO A 157 12.10 5.17 23.49
N GLY A 158 11.36 5.58 24.52
CA GLY A 158 10.48 6.75 24.46
C GLY A 158 9.08 6.49 23.87
N ILE A 159 8.79 5.28 23.40
CA ILE A 159 7.48 4.88 22.87
C ILE A 159 6.83 3.88 23.84
N VAL A 160 5.57 4.13 24.21
CA VAL A 160 4.81 3.25 25.11
C VAL A 160 4.09 2.19 24.28
N GLY A 161 4.47 0.94 24.46
CA GLY A 161 3.87 -0.18 23.72
C GLY A 161 4.18 -0.14 22.21
N ASN A 162 3.28 -0.71 21.42
CA ASN A 162 3.32 -0.66 19.96
C ASN A 162 2.43 0.47 19.47
N GLN A 163 3.03 1.55 19.00
CA GLN A 163 2.29 2.73 18.53
C GLN A 163 2.07 2.64 17.02
N ASN A 164 0.80 2.71 16.57
CA ASN A 164 0.51 2.93 15.16
C ASN A 164 0.82 4.39 14.78
N ILE A 165 1.71 4.59 13.83
CA ILE A 165 2.06 5.90 13.26
C ILE A 165 1.50 6.10 11.84
N ALA A 166 0.85 5.09 11.26
CA ALA A 166 0.04 5.22 10.04
C ALA A 166 -1.34 5.81 10.35
N VAL A 167 -1.35 7.09 10.72
CA VAL A 167 -2.57 7.86 11.00
C VAL A 167 -2.80 8.93 9.94
N VAL A 168 -4.05 9.35 9.80
CA VAL A 168 -4.41 10.45 8.91
C VAL A 168 -3.73 11.74 9.41
N PRO A 169 -3.02 12.49 8.54
CA PRO A 169 -2.26 13.66 8.97
C PRO A 169 -3.10 14.66 9.76
N GLY A 170 -2.57 15.10 10.90
CA GLY A 170 -3.25 16.03 11.81
C GLY A 170 -4.31 15.39 12.72
N SER A 171 -4.35 14.05 12.81
CA SER A 171 -5.30 13.33 13.66
C SER A 171 -4.67 12.09 14.32
N SER A 172 -5.45 11.39 15.15
CA SER A 172 -5.13 10.05 15.68
C SER A 172 -5.90 8.93 14.96
N SER A 173 -6.65 9.25 13.90
CA SER A 173 -7.44 8.26 13.18
C SER A 173 -6.52 7.41 12.30
N PRO A 174 -6.63 6.06 12.32
CA PRO A 174 -5.85 5.20 11.43
C PRO A 174 -6.19 5.46 9.97
N VAL A 175 -5.27 5.18 9.05
CA VAL A 175 -5.59 5.21 7.61
C VAL A 175 -6.40 3.97 7.25
N SER A 176 -7.62 4.19 6.75
CA SER A 176 -8.55 3.15 6.29
C SER A 176 -9.57 3.74 5.33
N ILE A 177 -10.36 2.91 4.65
CA ILE A 177 -11.34 3.40 3.66
C ILE A 177 -12.39 4.35 4.24
N ASN A 178 -12.85 4.07 5.46
CA ASN A 178 -13.85 4.90 6.12
C ASN A 178 -13.25 6.22 6.64
N ASN A 179 -11.93 6.27 6.89
CA ASN A 179 -11.26 7.45 7.42
C ASN A 179 -10.70 8.39 6.34
N VAL A 180 -10.42 7.90 5.12
CA VAL A 180 -9.92 8.72 4.00
C VAL A 180 -10.74 8.46 2.74
N ASN A 181 -11.78 9.26 2.49
CA ASN A 181 -12.66 9.11 1.33
C ASN A 181 -13.26 10.43 0.87
N SER A 182 -14.06 10.39 -0.20
CA SER A 182 -14.67 11.57 -0.82
C SER A 182 -15.69 12.32 0.04
N GLY A 183 -16.08 11.80 1.20
CA GLY A 183 -17.20 12.33 2.00
C GLY A 183 -18.58 11.85 1.53
N ILE A 184 -18.62 10.99 0.51
CA ILE A 184 -19.85 10.42 -0.04
C ILE A 184 -19.94 8.95 0.38
N VAL A 185 -21.06 8.58 1.00
CA VAL A 185 -21.36 7.19 1.38
C VAL A 185 -21.41 6.31 0.12
N GLY A 186 -20.70 5.20 0.14
CA GLY A 186 -20.71 4.21 -0.93
C GLY A 186 -22.07 3.52 -1.08
N SER A 187 -22.34 2.92 -2.23
CA SER A 187 -23.61 2.23 -2.49
C SER A 187 -23.86 1.01 -1.60
N ALA A 188 -22.79 0.41 -1.03
CA ALA A 188 -22.85 -0.65 -0.04
C ALA A 188 -22.65 -0.13 1.41
N GLY A 189 -22.52 1.19 1.58
CA GLY A 189 -22.30 1.84 2.87
C GLY A 189 -23.59 2.35 3.54
N SER A 190 -23.42 2.91 4.72
CA SER A 190 -24.50 3.61 5.45
C SER A 190 -23.98 4.89 6.08
N ALA A 191 -24.82 5.92 6.23
CA ALA A 191 -24.40 7.22 6.74
C ALA A 191 -23.78 7.19 8.15
N GLY A 192 -24.10 6.18 8.96
CA GLY A 192 -23.50 5.99 10.29
C GLY A 192 -22.19 5.21 10.30
N GLY A 193 -21.71 4.72 9.15
CA GLY A 193 -20.51 3.87 9.05
C GLY A 193 -19.19 4.63 8.86
N CYS A 194 -19.23 5.95 8.63
CA CYS A 194 -18.04 6.79 8.56
C CYS A 194 -17.94 7.76 9.75
N PRO A 195 -16.72 8.17 10.13
CA PRO A 195 -16.52 9.33 11.00
C PRO A 195 -17.05 10.61 10.34
N ALA A 196 -17.31 11.64 11.16
CA ALA A 196 -17.78 12.94 10.69
C ALA A 196 -16.77 13.69 9.80
N ASN A 197 -15.47 13.47 10.00
CA ASN A 197 -14.42 13.96 9.13
C ASN A 197 -13.86 12.80 8.30
N THR A 198 -14.08 12.86 6.99
CA THR A 198 -13.67 11.83 6.03
C THR A 198 -12.32 12.10 5.37
N ASN A 199 -11.69 13.24 5.70
CA ASN A 199 -10.36 13.59 5.26
C ASN A 199 -10.16 13.55 3.72
N SER A 200 -11.15 14.04 2.98
CA SER A 200 -11.22 13.98 1.51
C SER A 200 -10.04 14.63 0.79
N ASN A 201 -9.31 15.55 1.43
CA ASN A 201 -8.09 16.16 0.88
C ASN A 201 -6.95 15.16 0.70
N PHE A 202 -6.98 14.02 1.41
CA PHE A 202 -6.02 12.94 1.27
C PHE A 202 -6.53 11.79 0.41
N TYR A 203 -7.71 11.92 -0.21
CA TYR A 203 -8.30 10.89 -1.07
C TYR A 203 -8.08 11.23 -2.56
N VAL A 204 -7.66 10.23 -3.32
CA VAL A 204 -7.57 10.27 -4.77
C VAL A 204 -8.57 9.27 -5.34
N ASP A 205 -9.57 9.80 -6.05
CA ASP A 205 -10.49 8.98 -6.82
C ASP A 205 -9.76 8.37 -8.02
N ASN A 206 -9.96 7.07 -8.21
CA ASN A 206 -9.36 6.32 -9.31
C ASN A 206 -10.41 5.67 -10.21
N ALA A 207 -11.62 6.22 -10.30
CA ALA A 207 -12.69 5.71 -11.18
C ALA A 207 -12.27 5.49 -12.65
N ALA A 208 -11.33 6.28 -13.17
CA ALA A 208 -10.86 6.18 -14.55
C ALA A 208 -9.89 5.00 -14.82
N ARG A 209 -9.29 4.41 -13.77
CA ARG A 209 -8.40 3.22 -13.85
C ARG A 209 -7.30 3.34 -14.91
N THR A 210 -6.66 4.50 -14.99
CA THR A 210 -5.73 4.81 -16.10
C THR A 210 -4.29 4.41 -15.83
N SER A 211 -3.87 4.28 -14.57
CA SER A 211 -2.46 4.02 -14.22
C SER A 211 -2.21 3.00 -13.11
N ILE A 212 -3.14 2.87 -12.15
CA ILE A 212 -3.17 1.82 -11.13
C ILE A 212 -4.54 1.14 -11.26
N ASN A 213 -4.64 0.03 -11.96
CA ASN A 213 -5.89 -0.33 -12.63
C ASN A 213 -6.93 -1.04 -11.76
N SER A 214 -6.53 -1.61 -10.63
CA SER A 214 -7.40 -2.51 -9.85
C SER A 214 -7.98 -1.89 -8.58
N TYR A 215 -7.37 -0.82 -8.05
CA TYR A 215 -7.87 -0.12 -6.86
C TYR A 215 -8.82 1.02 -7.23
N GLY A 216 -9.97 1.13 -6.56
CA GLY A 216 -10.99 2.13 -6.89
C GLY A 216 -10.71 3.52 -6.37
N GLY A 217 -9.77 3.60 -5.44
CA GLY A 217 -9.25 4.83 -4.89
C GLY A 217 -8.01 4.52 -4.07
N PHE A 218 -7.28 5.57 -3.74
CA PHE A 218 -6.10 5.48 -2.91
C PHE A 218 -5.84 6.82 -2.24
N THR A 219 -4.93 6.85 -1.28
CA THR A 219 -4.58 8.10 -0.60
C THR A 219 -3.63 8.94 -1.46
N THR A 220 -3.57 10.25 -1.22
CA THR A 220 -2.38 11.02 -1.60
C THR A 220 -1.13 10.41 -0.95
N LEU A 221 0.06 10.89 -1.34
CA LEU A 221 1.28 10.56 -0.60
C LEU A 221 1.14 11.01 0.86
N LEU A 222 1.16 10.05 1.79
CA LEU A 222 1.12 10.30 3.23
C LEU A 222 2.51 10.13 3.84
N THR A 223 2.74 10.80 4.96
CA THR A 223 3.95 10.67 5.76
C THR A 223 3.55 10.25 7.18
N ALA A 224 4.00 9.07 7.60
CA ALA A 224 3.98 8.67 9.01
C ALA A 224 5.29 9.13 9.65
N SER A 225 5.21 9.77 10.82
CA SER A 225 6.38 10.30 11.53
C SER A 225 6.42 9.78 12.95
N SER A 226 7.63 9.52 13.46
CA SER A 226 7.86 9.20 14.86
C SER A 226 9.10 9.88 15.38
N ALA A 227 8.99 10.48 16.56
CA ALA A 227 10.16 10.87 17.33
C ALA A 227 10.93 9.59 17.73
N VAL A 228 12.25 9.66 17.62
CA VAL A 228 13.18 8.57 17.95
C VAL A 228 14.41 9.12 18.66
N GLN A 229 15.17 8.25 19.28
CA GLN A 229 16.47 8.55 19.87
C GLN A 229 17.56 8.02 18.95
N ALA A 230 18.52 8.88 18.61
CA ALA A 230 19.62 8.51 17.74
C ALA A 230 20.38 7.29 18.31
N CYS A 231 20.79 6.40 17.40
CA CYS A 231 21.54 5.18 17.66
C CYS A 231 20.84 4.18 18.61
N SER A 232 19.53 4.30 18.81
CA SER A 232 18.72 3.34 19.56
C SER A 232 18.04 2.35 18.63
N ILE A 233 17.74 1.15 19.14
CA ILE A 233 17.00 0.13 18.38
C ILE A 233 15.51 0.36 18.57
N TYR A 234 14.77 0.40 17.47
CA TYR A 234 13.32 0.38 17.43
C TYR A 234 12.84 -0.83 16.65
N HIS A 235 11.80 -1.48 17.14
CA HIS A 235 11.12 -2.55 16.41
C HIS A 235 9.99 -1.96 15.57
N VAL A 236 9.90 -2.40 14.32
CA VAL A 236 8.92 -1.96 13.33
C VAL A 236 8.11 -3.16 12.85
N LYS A 237 6.79 -2.98 12.80
CA LYS A 237 5.87 -3.89 12.10
C LYS A 237 4.99 -3.14 11.11
N LEU A 238 5.05 -3.54 9.85
CA LEU A 238 4.11 -3.16 8.80
C LEU A 238 3.11 -4.31 8.64
N VAL A 239 1.82 -4.03 8.77
CA VAL A 239 0.76 -5.03 8.61
C VAL A 239 -0.39 -4.49 7.79
N ILE A 240 -0.86 -5.29 6.84
CA ILE A 240 -2.06 -5.04 6.04
C ILE A 240 -2.93 -6.30 6.03
N ALA A 241 -4.24 -6.10 6.02
CA ALA A 241 -5.23 -7.16 5.90
C ALA A 241 -6.51 -6.63 5.24
N ASP A 242 -7.22 -7.54 4.57
CA ASP A 242 -8.58 -7.31 4.16
C ASP A 242 -9.49 -7.52 5.37
N ILE A 243 -10.50 -6.67 5.51
CA ILE A 243 -11.35 -6.65 6.70
C ILE A 243 -12.75 -7.09 6.32
N GLN A 244 -13.29 -8.06 7.07
CA GLN A 244 -14.64 -8.63 6.92
C GLN A 244 -14.82 -9.61 5.75
N ASP A 245 -14.04 -9.51 4.67
CA ASP A 245 -13.83 -10.53 3.64
C ASP A 245 -12.36 -10.56 3.17
N GLY A 246 -12.04 -11.48 2.24
CA GLY A 246 -10.71 -11.62 1.63
C GLY A 246 -10.79 -11.72 0.10
N GLY A 247 -11.80 -11.08 -0.49
CA GLY A 247 -12.07 -11.10 -1.93
C GLY A 247 -11.86 -9.73 -2.60
N LEU A 248 -11.93 -8.64 -1.84
CA LEU A 248 -11.61 -7.29 -2.31
C LEU A 248 -10.33 -6.81 -1.65
N ASN A 249 -9.30 -6.66 -2.47
CA ASN A 249 -7.95 -6.50 -1.97
C ASN A 249 -7.57 -5.05 -1.69
N SER A 250 -6.56 -4.89 -0.86
CA SER A 250 -5.88 -3.65 -0.52
C SER A 250 -4.37 -3.75 -0.74
N ALA A 251 -3.73 -2.59 -0.80
CA ALA A 251 -2.28 -2.48 -0.90
C ALA A 251 -1.73 -1.26 -0.16
N ILE A 252 -0.53 -1.44 0.38
CA ILE A 252 0.31 -0.36 0.86
C ILE A 252 1.55 -0.27 -0.03
N PHE A 253 1.71 0.88 -0.67
CA PHE A 253 2.89 1.23 -1.45
C PHE A 253 3.82 2.07 -0.58
N LEU A 254 5.04 1.59 -0.33
CA LEU A 254 6.05 2.28 0.46
C LEU A 254 7.19 2.73 -0.45
N LYS A 255 7.60 3.98 -0.32
CA LYS A 255 8.63 4.59 -1.18
C LYS A 255 9.98 3.87 -1.04
N LEU A 256 10.71 3.75 -2.14
CA LEU A 256 12.12 3.35 -2.15
C LEU A 256 12.94 4.31 -1.28
N GLN A 257 13.76 3.78 -0.37
CA GLN A 257 14.48 4.55 0.65
C GLN A 257 13.53 5.45 1.45
N GLY A 258 12.30 4.97 1.66
CA GLY A 258 11.19 5.74 2.18
C GLY A 258 11.19 5.93 3.68
N VAL A 259 12.01 5.19 4.43
CA VAL A 259 12.24 5.42 5.87
C VAL A 259 13.42 6.38 5.98
N THR A 260 13.11 7.67 6.10
CA THR A 260 14.11 8.75 6.09
C THR A 260 14.40 9.25 7.50
N CYS A 261 15.66 9.59 7.76
CA CYS A 261 16.11 10.18 9.02
C CYS A 261 16.16 11.71 8.92
N ASN A 262 15.53 12.41 9.86
CA ASN A 262 15.53 13.86 9.94
C ASN A 262 16.12 14.35 11.28
N PRO A 263 17.15 15.21 11.27
CA PRO A 263 17.53 15.96 12.47
C PRO A 263 16.41 16.96 12.80
N LEU A 264 16.09 17.11 14.09
CA LEU A 264 15.22 18.19 14.56
C LEU A 264 15.86 19.57 14.32
#